data_AF-A0A015IWS7-F1
#
_entry.id   AF-A0A015IWS7-F1
#
_cell.length_a   1.000
_cell.length_b   1.000
_cell.length_c   1.000
_cell.angle_alpha   90.00
_cell.angle_beta   90.00
_cell.angle_gamma   90.00
#
_symmetry.space_group_name_H-M   'P 1'
#
loop_
_entity.id
_entity.type
_entity.pdbx_description
1 polymer ?
#
loop_
_entity_poly.entity_id
_entity_poly.type
_entity_poly.pdbx_seq_one_letter_code
_entity_poly.pdbx_strand_id
1 'polypeptide(L)'
;MQFKYYLHYLENEAIRDDSPLYIFDSSFGKLKRSSQSVAKKDEPSKIQDKPFEVPKKQYRRPCLLRDYKPPKYFDDDLFRFTGEKRPPYRWFVLGGERSGTGMHFDPLGTSAWNTLLVGHKRWCLFPPSTPRKIIDPKMQGLDHEAVSWFTHVFPILVKGNGQEESYAEKFGMIQVLQKPGETMFVPGGWHHVVMNLDFTIAVTQNFCSPTSIEHVWLRTRNARPKLAQKLLTKLTKLSNVGGKRHDKEFYIVLANKIKLLDTVPAFFESSTSSSSSSSSSSSSSSFVDDYELEVSETQSETEGSDGECHCYNCKMKRKRKIRKEKPERIKQREEHERQKIEGQQTIRIIGNKGKRNHDRIMNEDVRDKKKRKGI
;
A
#
# COMPACT_ATOMS: atom_id res chain seq x y z
N MET A 1 13.49 10.90 13.00
CA MET A 1 14.76 11.50 13.48
C MET A 1 14.65 13.03 13.48
N GLN A 2 15.53 13.78 14.16
CA GLN A 2 15.68 15.24 13.93
C GLN A 2 16.77 15.48 12.88
N PHE A 3 16.64 16.51 12.05
CA PHE A 3 17.56 16.75 10.92
C PHE A 3 19.04 16.83 11.34
N LYS A 4 19.37 17.52 12.45
CA LYS A 4 20.74 17.60 12.98
C LYS A 4 21.36 16.23 13.35
N TYR A 5 20.55 15.26 13.79
CA TYR A 5 21.03 13.91 14.10
C TYR A 5 21.21 13.08 12.84
N TYR A 6 20.41 13.36 11.80
CA TYR A 6 20.56 12.71 10.50
C TYR A 6 21.81 13.17 9.75
N LEU A 7 22.15 14.46 9.81
CA LEU A 7 23.44 14.97 9.30
C LEU A 7 24.62 14.32 10.05
N HIS A 8 24.58 14.31 11.39
CA HIS A 8 25.62 13.67 12.19
C HIS A 8 25.80 12.18 11.85
N TYR A 9 24.68 11.45 11.67
CA TYR A 9 24.67 10.05 11.20
C TYR A 9 25.34 9.92 9.81
N LEU A 10 24.98 10.76 8.83
CA LEU A 10 25.61 10.74 7.50
C LEU A 10 27.12 11.02 7.54
N GLU A 11 27.56 11.92 8.43
CA GLU A 11 28.95 12.34 8.56
C GLU A 11 29.84 11.32 9.31
N ASN A 12 29.26 10.48 10.20
CA ASN A 12 30.05 9.70 11.18
C ASN A 12 29.74 8.20 11.20
N GLU A 13 28.51 7.78 10.83
CA GLU A 13 28.01 6.41 11.02
C GLU A 13 27.67 5.73 9.70
N ALA A 14 26.99 6.43 8.79
CA ALA A 14 26.46 5.89 7.52
C ALA A 14 27.48 5.20 6.61
N ILE A 15 28.77 5.54 6.71
CA ILE A 15 29.84 4.86 5.96
C ILE A 15 29.99 3.36 6.31
N ARG A 16 29.41 2.93 7.45
CA ARG A 16 29.41 1.53 7.91
C ARG A 16 28.18 0.73 7.48
N ASP A 17 27.15 1.41 6.96
CA ASP A 17 25.89 0.79 6.56
C ASP A 17 25.91 0.47 5.05
N ASP A 18 25.54 -0.76 4.69
CA ASP A 18 25.46 -1.19 3.28
C ASP A 18 24.42 -0.37 2.51
N SER A 19 23.20 -0.24 3.04
CA SER A 19 22.19 0.75 2.62
C SER A 19 21.90 1.74 3.77
N PRO A 20 22.47 2.96 3.73
CA PRO A 20 22.23 3.97 4.77
C PRO A 20 20.78 4.45 4.86
N LEU A 21 20.38 4.92 6.05
CA LEU A 21 19.07 5.53 6.28
C LEU A 21 18.82 6.70 5.32
N TYR A 22 17.62 6.79 4.75
CA TYR A 22 17.25 7.75 3.71
C TYR A 22 16.12 8.68 4.17
N ILE A 23 16.24 10.01 4.02
CA ILE A 23 15.11 10.92 4.25
C ILE A 23 14.20 10.88 3.01
N PHE A 24 12.93 10.51 3.24
CA PHE A 24 11.89 10.45 2.22
C PHE A 24 10.59 11.12 2.73
N ASP A 25 10.66 12.41 3.07
CA ASP A 25 9.57 13.09 3.79
C ASP A 25 8.45 13.60 2.84
N SER A 26 7.23 13.08 3.02
CA SER A 26 6.02 13.57 2.33
C SER A 26 5.27 14.69 3.08
N SER A 27 5.74 15.07 4.27
CA SER A 27 5.01 15.91 5.22
C SER A 27 5.50 17.37 5.29
N PHE A 28 6.70 17.70 4.77
CA PHE A 28 7.27 19.06 4.79
C PHE A 28 6.33 20.17 4.32
N GLY A 29 5.42 19.86 3.38
CA GLY A 29 4.41 20.78 2.85
C GLY A 29 3.08 20.82 3.62
N LYS A 30 2.96 20.10 4.75
CA LYS A 30 1.76 20.04 5.61
C LYS A 30 1.98 20.95 6.82
N LEU A 31 1.22 22.04 6.91
CA LEU A 31 1.19 22.88 8.11
C LEU A 31 0.60 22.07 9.28
N LYS A 32 1.34 21.89 10.37
CA LYS A 32 0.75 21.46 11.65
C LYS A 32 -0.27 22.52 12.07
N ARG A 33 -1.56 22.17 12.11
CA ARG A 33 -2.62 23.05 12.62
C ARG A 33 -2.31 23.32 14.09
N SER A 34 -2.03 24.58 14.45
CA SER A 34 -2.20 25.06 15.82
C SER A 34 -3.66 24.87 16.22
N SER A 35 -3.91 24.41 17.44
CA SER A 35 -5.23 24.01 17.96
C SER A 35 -6.16 25.19 18.27
N GLN A 36 -6.31 26.12 17.33
CA GLN A 36 -7.24 27.26 17.35
C GLN A 36 -7.64 27.65 15.92
N SER A 37 -8.77 27.12 15.45
CA SER A 37 -9.66 27.70 14.42
C SER A 37 -10.80 26.72 14.13
N VAL A 38 -12.01 27.06 14.57
CA VAL A 38 -13.25 26.39 14.15
C VAL A 38 -13.48 26.72 12.68
N ALA A 39 -13.65 25.70 11.83
CA ALA A 39 -13.98 25.91 10.44
C ALA A 39 -15.45 26.30 10.31
N LYS A 40 -15.75 27.47 9.71
CA LYS A 40 -17.08 27.73 9.16
C LYS A 40 -17.34 26.72 8.04
N LYS A 41 -18.59 26.29 7.87
CA LYS A 41 -19.02 25.53 6.69
C LYS A 41 -19.15 26.50 5.52
N ASP A 42 -18.34 26.33 4.48
CA ASP A 42 -18.45 27.14 3.26
C ASP A 42 -19.68 26.74 2.42
N GLU A 43 -20.24 27.72 1.71
CA GLU A 43 -21.40 27.55 0.82
C GLU A 43 -21.07 26.77 -0.48
N PRO A 44 -22.10 26.20 -1.16
CA PRO A 44 -21.91 25.26 -2.28
C PRO A 44 -21.51 25.89 -3.63
N SER A 45 -20.86 27.08 -3.67
CA SER A 45 -20.75 27.91 -4.88
C SER A 45 -19.34 28.45 -5.23
N LYS A 46 -18.30 27.60 -5.22
CA LYS A 46 -17.08 27.74 -6.07
C LYS A 46 -16.23 26.46 -6.07
N ILE A 47 -16.00 25.86 -7.24
CA ILE A 47 -14.97 24.81 -7.38
C ILE A 47 -13.62 25.51 -7.53
N GLN A 48 -12.89 25.66 -6.41
CA GLN A 48 -11.59 26.30 -6.41
C GLN A 48 -10.53 25.37 -7.01
N ASP A 49 -10.39 25.40 -8.33
CA ASP A 49 -9.21 24.94 -9.07
C ASP A 49 -8.03 25.87 -8.73
N LYS A 50 -7.33 25.52 -7.64
CA LYS A 50 -6.18 26.28 -7.15
C LYS A 50 -4.91 25.83 -7.87
N PRO A 51 -4.07 26.77 -8.34
CA PRO A 51 -2.68 26.47 -8.69
C PRO A 51 -1.91 25.96 -7.46
N PHE A 52 -0.64 25.61 -7.66
CA PHE A 52 0.32 25.46 -6.56
C PHE A 52 0.44 26.79 -5.77
N GLU A 53 -0.37 26.94 -4.72
CA GLU A 53 -0.38 28.11 -3.83
C GLU A 53 0.59 27.90 -2.66
N VAL A 54 1.70 28.64 -2.68
CA VAL A 54 2.62 28.74 -1.55
C VAL A 54 1.94 29.48 -0.38
N PRO A 55 1.96 28.95 0.86
CA PRO A 55 1.31 29.60 2.00
C PRO A 55 1.82 31.03 2.26
N LYS A 56 0.94 32.03 2.06
CA LYS A 56 1.27 33.47 2.17
C LYS A 56 1.54 33.98 3.58
N LYS A 57 1.15 33.25 4.64
CA LYS A 57 1.40 33.69 6.03
C LYS A 57 2.90 33.68 6.35
N GLN A 58 3.34 34.66 7.14
CA GLN A 58 4.66 34.59 7.79
C GLN A 58 4.63 33.48 8.85
N TYR A 59 5.52 32.50 8.70
CA TYR A 59 5.76 31.44 9.67
C TYR A 59 7.19 31.56 10.17
N ARG A 60 7.44 31.34 11.47
CA ARG A 60 8.78 31.33 12.10
C ARG A 60 9.65 30.11 11.71
N ARG A 61 9.39 29.49 10.56
CA ARG A 61 10.17 28.38 9.99
C ARG A 61 10.23 28.55 8.47
N PRO A 62 11.38 28.29 7.83
CA PRO A 62 11.45 28.08 6.39
C PRO A 62 10.42 27.04 5.95
N CYS A 63 9.84 27.23 4.78
CA CYS A 63 8.85 26.33 4.21
C CYS A 63 9.33 25.95 2.81
N LEU A 64 9.83 24.73 2.65
CA LEU A 64 10.49 24.26 1.41
C LEU A 64 9.60 24.34 0.15
N LEU A 65 8.30 24.62 0.30
CA LEU A 65 7.39 24.97 -0.80
C LEU A 65 7.64 26.39 -1.39
N ARG A 66 8.49 27.21 -0.78
CA ARG A 66 8.95 28.51 -1.32
C ARG A 66 10.13 28.37 -2.25
N ASP A 67 10.90 27.29 -2.09
CA ASP A 67 12.25 27.18 -2.62
C ASP A 67 12.27 26.44 -3.98
N TYR A 68 11.12 25.93 -4.43
CA TYR A 68 10.91 25.40 -5.78
C TYR A 68 9.46 25.62 -6.26
N LYS A 69 9.23 25.44 -7.56
CA LYS A 69 7.92 25.35 -8.20
C LYS A 69 7.89 24.09 -9.08
N PRO A 70 6.79 23.32 -9.15
CA PRO A 70 6.65 22.24 -10.12
C PRO A 70 6.91 22.72 -11.57
N PRO A 71 7.70 21.99 -12.38
CA PRO A 71 7.90 22.32 -13.79
C PRO A 71 6.58 22.41 -14.58
N LYS A 72 6.54 23.32 -15.57
CA LYS A 72 5.30 23.69 -16.30
C LYS A 72 4.52 22.51 -16.90
N TYR A 73 5.23 21.45 -17.26
CA TYR A 73 4.73 20.22 -17.87
C TYR A 73 3.89 19.34 -16.92
N PHE A 74 4.02 19.53 -15.61
CA PHE A 74 3.46 18.63 -14.59
C PHE A 74 2.34 19.28 -13.74
N ASP A 75 1.88 20.48 -14.13
CA ASP A 75 0.93 21.32 -13.38
C ASP A 75 -0.54 21.16 -13.80
N ASP A 76 -0.90 20.08 -14.50
CA ASP A 76 -2.31 19.67 -14.66
C ASP A 76 -2.78 18.84 -13.46
N ASP A 77 -2.03 17.78 -13.14
CA ASP A 77 -2.10 16.95 -11.94
C ASP A 77 -3.52 16.77 -11.36
N LEU A 78 -4.33 15.97 -12.05
CA LEU A 78 -5.76 15.79 -11.82
C LEU A 78 -6.11 15.29 -10.40
N PHE A 79 -5.15 14.67 -9.68
CA PHE A 79 -5.37 14.28 -8.29
C PHE A 79 -5.54 15.48 -7.34
N ARG A 80 -5.18 16.71 -7.74
CA ARG A 80 -5.47 17.95 -6.99
C ARG A 80 -6.96 18.09 -6.64
N PHE A 81 -7.86 17.68 -7.54
CA PHE A 81 -9.30 17.79 -7.33
C PHE A 81 -9.84 16.88 -6.21
N THR A 82 -9.09 15.87 -5.80
CA THR A 82 -9.46 14.97 -4.69
C THR A 82 -9.24 15.58 -3.30
N GLY A 83 -8.54 16.73 -3.20
CA GLY A 83 -8.33 17.48 -1.95
C GLY A 83 -7.63 16.66 -0.87
N GLU A 84 -8.03 16.82 0.40
CA GLU A 84 -7.40 16.14 1.55
C GLU A 84 -7.44 14.60 1.51
N LYS A 85 -8.24 13.97 0.63
CA LYS A 85 -8.27 12.51 0.45
C LYS A 85 -7.22 12.00 -0.56
N ARG A 86 -6.41 12.90 -1.14
CA ARG A 86 -5.32 12.57 -2.06
C ARG A 86 -4.26 11.69 -1.37
N PRO A 87 -3.62 10.73 -2.09
CA PRO A 87 -2.41 10.07 -1.60
C PRO A 87 -1.28 11.07 -1.25
N PRO A 88 -0.27 10.67 -0.45
CA PRO A 88 1.05 11.28 -0.53
C PRO A 88 1.52 11.33 -1.99
N TYR A 89 2.09 12.46 -2.41
CA TYR A 89 2.34 12.73 -3.84
C TYR A 89 3.58 13.57 -4.10
N ARG A 90 4.27 14.01 -3.05
CA ARG A 90 5.47 14.86 -3.14
C ARG A 90 6.37 14.54 -1.97
N TRP A 91 7.67 14.46 -2.22
CA TRP A 91 8.66 14.10 -1.22
C TRP A 91 9.87 15.03 -1.32
N PHE A 92 10.35 15.47 -0.16
CA PHE A 92 11.70 15.99 -0.01
C PHE A 92 12.61 14.80 0.29
N VAL A 93 13.62 14.61 -0.55
CA VAL A 93 14.42 13.39 -0.59
C VAL A 93 15.89 13.75 -0.39
N LEU A 94 16.54 13.15 0.60
CA LEU A 94 17.92 13.48 0.96
C LEU A 94 18.62 12.24 1.55
N GLY A 95 19.80 11.91 1.03
CA GLY A 95 20.55 10.72 1.46
C GLY A 95 22.01 10.75 1.01
N GLY A 96 22.85 10.02 1.72
CA GLY A 96 24.24 9.77 1.34
C GLY A 96 24.38 8.75 0.21
N GLU A 97 25.62 8.38 -0.09
CA GLU A 97 26.01 7.28 -0.98
C GLU A 97 25.37 5.94 -0.60
N ARG A 98 25.23 5.03 -1.58
CA ARG A 98 24.57 3.70 -1.50
C ARG A 98 23.07 3.71 -1.21
N SER A 99 22.59 4.67 -0.40
CA SER A 99 21.17 4.88 -0.11
C SER A 99 20.36 5.09 -1.39
N GLY A 100 19.10 4.67 -1.41
CA GLY A 100 18.30 4.71 -2.64
C GLY A 100 16.88 4.20 -2.48
N THR A 101 16.29 3.75 -3.58
CA THR A 101 14.98 3.09 -3.62
C THR A 101 15.07 1.92 -4.60
N GLY A 102 14.64 0.74 -4.15
CA GLY A 102 14.68 -0.52 -4.90
C GLY A 102 13.84 -0.54 -6.18
N MET A 103 13.82 -1.69 -6.85
CA MET A 103 13.09 -1.86 -8.11
C MET A 103 11.58 -1.83 -7.90
N HIS A 104 10.92 -0.78 -8.39
CA HIS A 104 9.49 -0.54 -8.21
C HIS A 104 8.86 0.14 -9.44
N PHE A 105 7.55 0.40 -9.38
CA PHE A 105 6.86 1.29 -10.31
C PHE A 105 5.90 2.20 -9.52
N ASP A 106 5.51 3.32 -10.13
CA ASP A 106 4.73 4.35 -9.42
C ASP A 106 3.31 3.90 -9.00
N PRO A 107 2.91 4.15 -7.73
CA PRO A 107 1.63 3.69 -7.21
C PRO A 107 0.44 4.30 -7.95
N LEU A 108 -0.64 3.52 -8.02
CA LEU A 108 -1.87 3.83 -8.78
C LEU A 108 -1.63 4.10 -10.28
N GLY A 109 -0.47 3.75 -10.84
CA GLY A 109 -0.14 4.05 -12.24
C GLY A 109 0.09 5.54 -12.51
N THR A 110 0.41 6.31 -11.46
CA THR A 110 0.85 7.70 -11.62
C THR A 110 2.14 7.80 -12.40
N SER A 111 2.46 8.97 -12.93
CA SER A 111 3.79 9.28 -13.45
C SER A 111 4.49 10.19 -12.44
N ALA A 112 5.82 10.15 -12.38
CA ALA A 112 6.62 10.98 -11.48
C ALA A 112 7.55 11.93 -12.23
N TRP A 113 7.98 12.99 -11.55
CA TRP A 113 9.15 13.78 -11.92
C TRP A 113 10.05 13.94 -10.70
N ASN A 114 11.36 13.88 -10.91
CA ASN A 114 12.38 13.96 -9.85
C ASN A 114 13.47 14.96 -10.25
N THR A 115 13.51 16.11 -9.57
CA THR A 115 14.52 17.16 -9.77
C THR A 115 15.64 16.99 -8.74
N LEU A 116 16.86 16.78 -9.23
CA LEU A 116 18.07 16.67 -8.42
C LEU A 116 18.67 18.06 -8.19
N LEU A 117 18.90 18.45 -6.95
CA LEU A 117 19.43 19.76 -6.55
C LEU A 117 20.92 19.70 -6.21
N VAL A 118 21.34 18.60 -5.57
CA VAL A 118 22.73 18.34 -5.13
C VAL A 118 23.01 16.85 -5.36
N GLY A 119 24.27 16.53 -5.70
CA GLY A 119 24.76 15.16 -5.87
C GLY A 119 24.36 14.51 -7.20
N HIS A 120 24.57 13.20 -7.27
CA HIS A 120 24.38 12.36 -8.45
C HIS A 120 23.53 11.11 -8.13
N LYS A 121 22.56 10.81 -8.99
CA LYS A 121 21.71 9.60 -8.87
C LYS A 121 21.90 8.70 -10.09
N ARG A 122 22.16 7.42 -9.84
CA ARG A 122 22.19 6.37 -10.86
C ARG A 122 20.81 5.72 -10.97
N TRP A 123 20.28 5.70 -12.18
CA TRP A 123 18.99 5.10 -12.52
C TRP A 123 19.17 3.92 -13.47
N CYS A 124 18.35 2.89 -13.30
CA CYS A 124 17.98 1.97 -14.38
C CYS A 124 16.45 1.95 -14.49
N LEU A 125 15.93 2.02 -15.72
CA LEU A 125 14.49 1.98 -16.01
C LEU A 125 14.20 0.93 -17.08
N PHE A 126 13.04 0.26 -16.99
CA PHE A 126 12.57 -0.73 -17.95
C PHE A 126 11.12 -0.46 -18.37
N PRO A 127 10.74 -0.76 -19.63
CA PRO A 127 9.37 -0.64 -20.11
C PRO A 127 8.34 -1.43 -19.28
N PRO A 128 7.06 -1.01 -19.25
CA PRO A 128 5.99 -1.71 -18.52
C PRO A 128 5.68 -3.14 -19.00
N SER A 129 6.22 -3.54 -20.16
CA SER A 129 6.10 -4.89 -20.73
C SER A 129 7.17 -5.87 -20.23
N THR A 130 8.22 -5.37 -19.56
CA THR A 130 9.36 -6.19 -19.15
C THR A 130 9.01 -7.07 -17.94
N PRO A 131 9.20 -8.41 -17.99
CA PRO A 131 8.78 -9.29 -16.90
C PRO A 131 9.54 -9.04 -15.59
N ARG A 132 8.83 -8.54 -14.56
CA ARG A 132 9.34 -8.29 -13.20
C ARG A 132 10.26 -9.40 -12.67
N LYS A 133 9.91 -10.68 -12.86
CA LYS A 133 10.69 -11.85 -12.41
C LYS A 133 12.12 -11.93 -12.98
N ILE A 134 12.43 -11.23 -14.07
CA ILE A 134 13.75 -11.22 -14.72
C ILE A 134 14.58 -10.01 -14.26
N ILE A 135 13.96 -8.83 -14.21
CA ILE A 135 14.63 -7.57 -13.81
C ILE A 135 14.66 -7.35 -12.30
N ASP A 136 13.89 -8.13 -11.54
CA ASP A 136 13.81 -8.12 -10.08
C ASP A 136 13.56 -9.55 -9.57
N PRO A 137 14.55 -10.45 -9.73
CA PRO A 137 14.40 -11.85 -9.33
C PRO A 137 14.28 -11.96 -7.81
N LYS A 138 13.46 -12.93 -7.36
CA LYS A 138 13.32 -13.28 -5.93
C LYS A 138 14.58 -14.01 -5.43
N MET A 139 15.61 -13.25 -5.07
CA MET A 139 16.88 -13.78 -4.56
C MET A 139 16.78 -14.05 -3.05
N GLN A 140 17.08 -15.28 -2.64
CA GLN A 140 16.89 -15.72 -1.24
C GLN A 140 17.97 -15.14 -0.33
N GLY A 141 17.55 -14.41 0.72
CA GLY A 141 18.45 -13.80 1.69
C GLY A 141 18.96 -12.40 1.32
N LEU A 142 18.56 -11.87 0.15
CA LEU A 142 18.77 -10.48 -0.22
C LEU A 142 17.55 -9.62 0.13
N ASP A 143 17.81 -8.34 0.40
CA ASP A 143 16.81 -7.31 0.65
C ASP A 143 16.25 -6.72 -0.66
N HIS A 144 15.53 -5.60 -0.55
CA HIS A 144 14.99 -4.83 -1.67
C HIS A 144 15.71 -3.49 -1.87
N GLU A 145 16.92 -3.35 -1.35
CA GLU A 145 17.68 -2.10 -1.40
C GLU A 145 18.27 -1.84 -2.80
N ALA A 146 18.43 -0.56 -3.15
CA ALA A 146 18.98 -0.17 -4.45
C ALA A 146 20.42 -0.68 -4.64
N VAL A 147 21.24 -0.60 -3.59
CA VAL A 147 22.63 -1.08 -3.58
C VAL A 147 22.72 -2.59 -3.84
N SER A 148 21.83 -3.39 -3.25
CA SER A 148 21.73 -4.83 -3.45
C SER A 148 21.35 -5.17 -4.89
N TRP A 149 20.37 -4.45 -5.47
CA TRP A 149 20.00 -4.61 -6.87
C TRP A 149 21.16 -4.27 -7.83
N PHE A 150 21.88 -3.17 -7.59
CA PHE A 150 23.05 -2.78 -8.40
C PHE A 150 24.26 -3.70 -8.21
N THR A 151 24.37 -4.38 -7.06
CA THR A 151 25.46 -5.34 -6.78
C THR A 151 25.18 -6.73 -7.37
N HIS A 152 23.94 -7.21 -7.31
CA HIS A 152 23.61 -8.61 -7.64
C HIS A 152 22.83 -8.80 -8.94
N VAL A 153 21.89 -7.91 -9.27
CA VAL A 153 21.02 -8.06 -10.45
C VAL A 153 21.62 -7.35 -11.67
N PHE A 154 22.02 -6.09 -11.51
CA PHE A 154 22.58 -5.28 -12.60
C PHE A 154 23.73 -5.95 -13.36
N PRO A 155 24.74 -6.60 -12.72
CA PRO A 155 25.84 -7.20 -13.46
C PRO A 155 25.41 -8.42 -14.29
N ILE A 156 24.35 -9.13 -13.89
CA ILE A 156 23.79 -10.26 -14.66
C ILE A 156 23.10 -9.74 -15.92
N LEU A 157 22.36 -8.63 -15.81
CA LEU A 157 21.65 -8.04 -16.95
C LEU A 157 22.60 -7.51 -18.04
N VAL A 158 23.76 -6.97 -17.63
CA VAL A 158 24.73 -6.32 -18.54
C VAL A 158 25.83 -7.25 -19.06
N LYS A 159 26.28 -8.28 -18.30
CA LYS A 159 27.44 -9.10 -18.72
C LYS A 159 27.23 -9.91 -20.00
N GLY A 160 25.98 -10.27 -20.33
CA GLY A 160 25.64 -11.12 -21.48
C GLY A 160 26.02 -12.59 -21.28
N ASN A 161 25.15 -13.50 -21.72
CA ASN A 161 25.32 -14.95 -21.52
C ASN A 161 26.10 -15.61 -22.67
N GLY A 162 27.05 -14.90 -23.30
CA GLY A 162 27.67 -15.33 -24.56
C GLY A 162 26.73 -15.27 -25.78
N GLN A 163 25.62 -14.53 -25.66
CA GLN A 163 24.76 -14.14 -26.79
C GLN A 163 25.17 -12.74 -27.27
N GLU A 164 24.89 -12.40 -28.53
CA GLU A 164 25.24 -11.09 -29.13
C GLU A 164 24.52 -9.90 -28.49
N GLU A 165 23.40 -10.12 -27.81
CA GLU A 165 22.58 -9.11 -27.13
C GLU A 165 22.52 -9.41 -25.62
N SER A 166 22.74 -8.40 -24.78
CA SER A 166 22.58 -8.52 -23.32
C SER A 166 21.09 -8.46 -22.91
N TYR A 167 20.76 -8.96 -21.70
CA TYR A 167 19.40 -8.81 -21.17
C TYR A 167 19.02 -7.32 -20.95
N ALA A 168 20.00 -6.46 -20.69
CA ALA A 168 19.79 -5.02 -20.61
C ALA A 168 19.28 -4.45 -21.95
N GLU A 169 19.92 -4.77 -23.06
CA GLU A 169 19.50 -4.32 -24.40
C GLU A 169 18.15 -4.94 -24.80
N LYS A 170 18.03 -6.26 -24.66
CA LYS A 170 16.85 -7.06 -25.00
C LYS A 170 15.55 -6.60 -24.33
N PHE A 171 15.65 -6.09 -23.10
CA PHE A 171 14.51 -5.57 -22.33
C PHE A 171 14.46 -4.04 -22.29
N GLY A 172 15.21 -3.35 -23.15
CA GLY A 172 15.15 -1.89 -23.32
C GLY A 172 15.55 -1.10 -22.08
N MET A 173 16.58 -1.57 -21.35
CA MET A 173 17.03 -0.95 -20.10
C MET A 173 17.66 0.43 -20.36
N ILE A 174 16.98 1.48 -19.93
CA ILE A 174 17.51 2.84 -19.98
C ILE A 174 18.36 3.08 -18.72
N GLN A 175 19.65 3.36 -18.90
CA GLN A 175 20.55 3.79 -17.84
C GLN A 175 20.70 5.31 -17.84
N VAL A 176 20.62 5.96 -16.68
CA VAL A 176 20.84 7.41 -16.56
C VAL A 176 21.72 7.73 -15.35
N LEU A 177 22.73 8.57 -15.56
CA LEU A 177 23.45 9.28 -14.51
C LEU A 177 22.86 10.70 -14.41
N GLN A 178 21.95 10.91 -13.46
CA GLN A 178 21.33 12.21 -13.21
C GLN A 178 22.30 13.10 -12.43
N LYS A 179 22.43 14.36 -12.86
CA LYS A 179 23.33 15.39 -12.32
C LYS A 179 22.56 16.54 -11.63
N PRO A 180 23.23 17.41 -10.85
CA PRO A 180 22.59 18.58 -10.25
C PRO A 180 21.91 19.48 -11.29
N GLY A 181 20.68 19.90 -11.00
CA GLY A 181 19.82 20.70 -11.88
C GLY A 181 18.94 19.89 -12.84
N GLU A 182 19.25 18.61 -13.08
CA GLU A 182 18.50 17.78 -14.03
C GLU A 182 17.18 17.28 -13.42
N THR A 183 16.11 17.27 -14.24
CA THR A 183 14.80 16.73 -13.86
C THR A 183 14.47 15.50 -14.68
N MET A 184 14.48 14.33 -14.02
CA MET A 184 13.98 13.08 -14.60
C MET A 184 12.44 13.12 -14.68
N PHE A 185 11.91 12.53 -15.75
CA PHE A 185 10.48 12.20 -15.90
C PHE A 185 10.34 10.69 -16.01
N VAL A 186 9.48 10.10 -15.18
CA VAL A 186 9.20 8.67 -15.14
C VAL A 186 7.76 8.44 -15.59
N PRO A 187 7.52 7.85 -16.78
CA PRO A 187 6.17 7.57 -17.24
C PRO A 187 5.52 6.46 -16.42
N GLY A 188 4.21 6.55 -16.20
CA GLY A 188 3.50 5.61 -15.32
C GLY A 188 3.60 4.16 -15.79
N GLY A 189 3.90 3.28 -14.84
CA GLY A 189 4.08 1.84 -15.07
C GLY A 189 5.50 1.42 -15.48
N TRP A 190 6.44 2.35 -15.68
CA TRP A 190 7.85 1.98 -15.90
C TRP A 190 8.48 1.46 -14.60
N HIS A 191 9.12 0.30 -14.71
CA HIS A 191 9.93 -0.25 -13.63
C HIS A 191 11.21 0.57 -13.50
N HIS A 192 11.58 0.97 -12.29
CA HIS A 192 12.80 1.75 -12.05
C HIS A 192 13.41 1.52 -10.66
N VAL A 193 14.72 1.71 -10.60
CA VAL A 193 15.57 1.60 -9.39
C VAL A 193 16.55 2.77 -9.37
N VAL A 194 16.80 3.33 -8.19
CA VAL A 194 17.58 4.57 -8.03
C VAL A 194 18.56 4.44 -6.87
N MET A 195 19.85 4.67 -7.12
CA MET A 195 20.90 4.68 -6.10
C MET A 195 21.64 6.01 -6.10
N ASN A 196 21.93 6.53 -4.90
CA ASN A 196 22.76 7.72 -4.70
C ASN A 196 24.24 7.35 -4.83
N LEU A 197 24.98 8.12 -5.62
CA LEU A 197 26.43 7.91 -5.78
C LEU A 197 27.26 8.74 -4.79
N ASP A 198 26.64 9.75 -4.18
CA ASP A 198 27.22 10.71 -3.25
C ASP A 198 26.12 11.29 -2.33
N PHE A 199 26.39 12.39 -1.64
CA PHE A 199 25.37 13.13 -0.89
C PHE A 199 24.38 13.84 -1.84
N THR A 200 23.15 13.35 -1.88
CA THR A 200 22.09 13.87 -2.75
C THR A 200 21.01 14.65 -2.00
N ILE A 201 20.50 15.71 -2.65
CA ILE A 201 19.26 16.41 -2.27
C ILE A 201 18.37 16.51 -3.50
N ALA A 202 17.12 16.08 -3.41
CA ALA A 202 16.16 16.07 -4.51
C ALA A 202 14.73 16.38 -4.05
N VAL A 203 13.88 16.78 -5.01
CA VAL A 203 12.42 16.88 -4.84
C VAL A 203 11.74 16.06 -5.93
N THR A 204 10.88 15.13 -5.53
CA THR A 204 10.10 14.29 -6.46
C THR A 204 8.60 14.43 -6.21
N GLN A 205 7.79 14.37 -7.28
CA GLN A 205 6.33 14.33 -7.17
C GLN A 205 5.65 13.39 -8.17
N ASN A 206 4.64 12.69 -7.68
CA ASN A 206 3.73 11.84 -8.45
C ASN A 206 2.48 12.62 -8.83
N PHE A 207 2.12 12.58 -10.11
CA PHE A 207 0.98 13.31 -10.67
C PHE A 207 0.11 12.40 -11.54
N CYS A 208 -1.17 12.78 -11.64
CA CYS A 208 -2.10 12.19 -12.61
C CYS A 208 -2.23 13.14 -13.79
N SER A 209 -1.67 12.79 -14.95
CA SER A 209 -1.73 13.64 -16.15
C SER A 209 -3.05 13.43 -16.92
N PRO A 210 -3.48 14.40 -17.75
CA PRO A 210 -4.58 14.21 -18.70
C PRO A 210 -4.34 13.04 -19.66
N THR A 211 -3.08 12.79 -20.04
CA THR A 211 -2.66 11.69 -20.92
C THR A 211 -2.76 10.33 -20.23
N SER A 212 -2.36 10.24 -18.96
CA SER A 212 -2.31 9.00 -18.18
C SER A 212 -3.60 8.68 -17.41
N ILE A 213 -4.65 9.50 -17.54
CA ILE A 213 -5.89 9.39 -16.75
C ILE A 213 -6.55 8.02 -16.86
N GLU A 214 -6.47 7.37 -18.02
CA GLU A 214 -7.12 6.08 -18.30
C GLU A 214 -6.48 4.95 -17.48
N HIS A 215 -5.15 4.86 -17.51
CA HIS A 215 -4.39 3.89 -16.70
C HIS A 215 -4.52 4.17 -15.20
N VAL A 216 -4.41 5.45 -14.80
CA VAL A 216 -4.60 5.87 -13.39
C VAL A 216 -6.03 5.56 -12.92
N TRP A 217 -7.04 5.77 -13.76
CA TRP A 217 -8.44 5.46 -13.44
C TRP A 217 -8.63 3.96 -13.19
N LEU A 218 -8.17 3.10 -14.09
CA LEU A 218 -8.31 1.64 -13.93
C LEU A 218 -7.67 1.14 -12.62
N ARG A 219 -6.42 1.53 -12.32
CA ARG A 219 -5.76 1.16 -11.06
C ARG A 219 -6.45 1.79 -9.84
N THR A 220 -6.86 3.07 -9.91
CA THR A 220 -7.47 3.78 -8.77
C THR A 220 -8.90 3.31 -8.47
N ARG A 221 -9.71 2.98 -9.48
CA ARG A 221 -11.06 2.42 -9.33
C ARG A 221 -11.03 1.15 -8.50
N ASN A 222 -10.08 0.26 -8.81
CA ASN A 222 -9.96 -1.04 -8.16
C ASN A 222 -9.29 -0.93 -6.78
N ALA A 223 -8.17 -0.21 -6.67
CA ALA A 223 -7.41 -0.11 -5.41
C ALA A 223 -8.03 0.85 -4.37
N ARG A 224 -8.67 1.94 -4.80
CA ARG A 224 -9.24 2.98 -3.93
C ARG A 224 -10.60 3.51 -4.46
N PRO A 225 -11.68 2.72 -4.45
CA PRO A 225 -12.99 3.13 -5.01
C PRO A 225 -13.52 4.48 -4.47
N LYS A 226 -13.43 4.72 -3.15
CA LYS A 226 -13.83 5.99 -2.51
C LYS A 226 -13.00 7.22 -2.99
N LEU A 227 -11.82 7.01 -3.58
CA LEU A 227 -10.99 8.07 -4.19
C LEU A 227 -11.36 8.27 -5.66
N ALA A 228 -11.50 7.18 -6.43
CA ALA A 228 -11.92 7.21 -7.83
C ALA A 228 -13.28 7.93 -7.98
N GLN A 229 -14.29 7.54 -7.20
CA GLN A 229 -15.61 8.18 -7.24
C GLN A 229 -15.53 9.68 -6.94
N LYS A 230 -14.61 10.12 -6.05
CA LYS A 230 -14.41 11.55 -5.76
C LYS A 230 -13.76 12.29 -6.93
N LEU A 231 -12.82 11.66 -7.65
CA LEU A 231 -12.18 12.22 -8.84
C LEU A 231 -13.20 12.37 -9.98
N LEU A 232 -13.95 11.31 -10.32
CA LEU A 232 -15.02 11.37 -11.32
C LEU A 232 -16.09 12.41 -10.96
N THR A 233 -16.57 12.42 -9.71
CA THR A 233 -17.55 13.44 -9.23
C THR A 233 -17.04 14.87 -9.36
N LYS A 234 -15.72 15.09 -9.41
CA LYS A 234 -15.12 16.42 -9.64
C LYS A 234 -14.95 16.71 -11.13
N LEU A 235 -14.45 15.77 -11.93
CA LEU A 235 -14.31 15.93 -13.37
C LEU A 235 -15.68 16.14 -14.05
N THR A 236 -16.70 15.38 -13.69
CA THR A 236 -18.10 15.55 -14.16
C THR A 236 -18.76 16.86 -13.70
N LYS A 237 -18.18 17.59 -12.73
CA LYS A 237 -18.62 18.95 -12.39
C LYS A 237 -17.85 19.99 -13.21
N LEU A 238 -16.55 19.80 -13.41
CA LEU A 238 -15.71 20.66 -14.26
C LEU A 238 -16.14 20.60 -15.73
N SER A 239 -16.64 19.44 -16.22
CA SER A 239 -17.24 19.31 -17.57
C SER A 239 -18.47 20.18 -17.80
N ASN A 240 -19.09 20.70 -16.73
CA ASN A 240 -20.31 21.50 -16.82
C ASN A 240 -20.04 23.00 -16.62
N VAL A 241 -18.92 23.37 -15.98
CA VAL A 241 -18.63 24.77 -15.58
C VAL A 241 -17.23 25.28 -15.97
N GLY A 242 -16.38 24.42 -16.54
CA GLY A 242 -14.97 24.72 -16.79
C GLY A 242 -14.09 24.61 -15.53
N GLY A 243 -12.78 24.77 -15.73
CA GLY A 243 -11.79 24.92 -14.65
C GLY A 243 -11.23 26.34 -14.61
N LYS A 244 -10.12 26.53 -13.88
CA LYS A 244 -9.34 27.77 -13.95
C LYS A 244 -8.23 27.68 -15.00
N ARG A 245 -7.71 26.46 -15.22
CA ARG A 245 -6.62 26.19 -16.18
C ARG A 245 -7.11 25.83 -17.58
N HIS A 246 -8.23 25.11 -17.67
CA HIS A 246 -8.80 24.56 -18.91
C HIS A 246 -10.30 24.85 -19.00
N ASP A 247 -10.83 24.83 -20.22
CA ASP A 247 -12.25 25.01 -20.52
C ASP A 247 -13.12 23.80 -20.13
N LYS A 248 -14.44 23.87 -20.36
CA LYS A 248 -15.37 22.77 -20.07
C LYS A 248 -15.17 21.61 -21.06
N GLU A 249 -14.89 21.87 -22.34
CA GLU A 249 -14.63 20.90 -23.40
C GLU A 249 -13.51 19.91 -23.02
N PHE A 250 -12.39 20.41 -22.51
CA PHE A 250 -11.28 19.59 -21.97
C PHE A 250 -11.76 18.59 -20.90
N TYR A 251 -12.58 19.04 -19.94
CA TYR A 251 -13.11 18.15 -18.90
C TYR A 251 -14.24 17.23 -19.40
N ILE A 252 -14.98 17.62 -20.45
CA ILE A 252 -15.92 16.72 -21.14
C ILE A 252 -15.16 15.54 -21.76
N VAL A 253 -14.04 15.80 -22.46
CA VAL A 253 -13.18 14.75 -23.04
C VAL A 253 -12.63 13.83 -21.94
N LEU A 254 -12.09 14.37 -20.84
CA LEU A 254 -11.58 13.56 -19.73
C LEU A 254 -12.67 12.74 -19.02
N ALA A 255 -13.86 13.32 -18.81
CA ALA A 255 -14.97 12.59 -18.20
C ALA A 255 -15.50 11.48 -19.12
N ASN A 256 -15.49 11.68 -20.44
CA ASN A 256 -15.92 10.67 -21.40
C ASN A 256 -14.89 9.53 -21.54
N LYS A 257 -13.58 9.84 -21.56
CA LYS A 257 -12.51 8.83 -21.44
C LYS A 257 -12.71 7.90 -20.24
N ILE A 258 -13.06 8.47 -19.08
CA ILE A 258 -13.33 7.68 -17.87
C ILE A 258 -14.57 6.78 -18.02
N LYS A 259 -15.70 7.31 -18.50
CA LYS A 259 -16.96 6.54 -18.69
C LYS A 259 -16.77 5.35 -19.65
N LEU A 260 -16.00 5.53 -20.72
CA LEU A 260 -15.70 4.46 -21.68
C LEU A 260 -14.99 3.27 -21.04
N LEU A 261 -14.34 3.47 -19.89
CA LEU A 261 -13.66 2.41 -19.14
C LEU A 261 -14.56 1.68 -18.13
N ASP A 262 -15.83 2.06 -17.94
CA ASP A 262 -16.69 1.46 -16.91
C ASP A 262 -17.12 0.01 -17.20
N THR A 263 -17.03 -0.44 -18.46
CA THR A 263 -17.16 -1.85 -18.84
C THR A 263 -15.84 -2.64 -18.77
N VAL A 264 -14.69 -1.96 -18.65
CA VAL A 264 -13.37 -2.62 -18.62
C VAL A 264 -13.20 -3.37 -17.30
N PRO A 265 -13.01 -4.71 -17.32
CA PRO A 265 -12.92 -5.50 -16.09
C PRO A 265 -11.71 -5.11 -15.25
N ALA A 266 -11.76 -5.45 -13.96
CA ALA A 266 -10.60 -5.31 -13.10
C ALA A 266 -9.49 -6.27 -13.57
N PHE A 267 -8.40 -5.73 -14.10
CA PHE A 267 -7.14 -6.47 -14.23
C PHE A 267 -6.67 -6.87 -12.82
N PHE A 268 -6.92 -8.12 -12.46
CA PHE A 268 -6.09 -8.82 -11.50
C PHE A 268 -4.79 -9.15 -12.22
N GLU A 269 -3.65 -8.73 -11.67
CA GLU A 269 -2.35 -9.07 -12.25
C GLU A 269 -2.19 -10.59 -12.17
N SER A 270 -2.15 -11.22 -13.35
CA SER A 270 -2.30 -12.67 -13.47
C SER A 270 -1.00 -13.36 -13.06
N SER A 271 -1.09 -14.20 -12.02
CA SER A 271 -0.01 -15.11 -11.63
C SER A 271 0.20 -16.16 -12.74
N THR A 272 1.05 -15.84 -13.72
CA THR A 272 1.36 -16.71 -14.86
C THR A 272 2.20 -17.91 -14.43
N SER A 273 1.51 -18.94 -13.94
CA SER A 273 2.01 -20.31 -13.77
C SER A 273 1.47 -21.17 -14.92
N SER A 274 2.05 -21.02 -16.10
CA SER A 274 1.66 -21.77 -17.30
C SER A 274 2.38 -23.11 -17.37
N SER A 275 1.75 -24.16 -16.82
CA SER A 275 2.19 -25.55 -16.95
C SER A 275 0.99 -26.48 -17.15
N SER A 276 0.64 -26.72 -18.41
CA SER A 276 -0.15 -27.88 -18.85
C SER A 276 0.71 -29.15 -18.76
N SER A 277 0.25 -30.34 -18.34
CA SER A 277 -1.02 -30.79 -17.73
C SER A 277 -0.76 -32.19 -17.07
N SER A 278 -1.66 -33.03 -16.55
CA SER A 278 -3.12 -33.23 -16.65
C SER A 278 -3.70 -33.90 -15.39
N SER A 279 -5.03 -34.08 -15.36
CA SER A 279 -5.77 -35.19 -14.68
C SER A 279 -5.43 -35.59 -13.23
N SER A 280 -6.16 -34.96 -12.29
CA SER A 280 -6.89 -35.60 -11.18
C SER A 280 -6.24 -36.71 -10.33
N SER A 281 -5.92 -36.38 -9.07
CA SER A 281 -6.53 -37.04 -7.89
C SER A 281 -6.32 -36.18 -6.64
N SER A 282 -7.03 -36.47 -5.55
CA SER A 282 -7.14 -35.60 -4.37
C SER A 282 -6.33 -36.07 -3.16
N SER A 283 -5.50 -35.19 -2.55
CA SER A 283 -5.33 -35.09 -1.09
C SER A 283 -4.46 -33.91 -0.63
N SER A 284 -4.91 -33.26 0.46
CA SER A 284 -4.13 -32.54 1.50
C SER A 284 -3.19 -31.35 1.18
N SER A 285 -3.04 -30.50 2.21
CA SER A 285 -1.92 -29.57 2.46
C SER A 285 -1.49 -28.59 1.35
N SER A 286 -2.31 -27.57 1.10
CA SER A 286 -1.82 -26.31 0.51
C SER A 286 -1.08 -25.46 1.55
N PHE A 287 0.22 -25.71 1.72
CA PHE A 287 1.15 -24.66 2.10
C PHE A 287 1.02 -23.53 1.06
N VAL A 288 0.91 -22.29 1.52
CA VAL A 288 0.83 -21.09 0.66
C VAL A 288 1.80 -20.06 1.19
N ASP A 289 2.88 -19.82 0.45
CA ASP A 289 3.97 -18.95 0.87
C ASP A 289 3.53 -17.49 1.01
N ASP A 290 3.81 -16.90 2.18
CA ASP A 290 3.15 -15.69 2.68
C ASP A 290 4.01 -14.43 2.49
N TYR A 291 4.48 -14.15 1.26
CA TYR A 291 5.34 -12.98 0.99
C TYR A 291 5.11 -12.17 -0.30
N GLU A 292 3.95 -12.25 -0.97
CA GLU A 292 3.57 -11.18 -1.92
C GLU A 292 3.11 -9.92 -1.18
N LEU A 293 4.11 -9.22 -0.62
CA LEU A 293 4.04 -7.84 -0.18
C LEU A 293 4.46 -6.94 -1.34
N GLU A 294 3.51 -6.24 -1.96
CA GLU A 294 3.85 -5.00 -2.67
C GLU A 294 4.30 -3.95 -1.62
N VAL A 295 5.60 -3.93 -1.31
CA VAL A 295 6.21 -2.90 -0.48
C VAL A 295 6.44 -1.65 -1.33
N SER A 296 5.38 -0.90 -1.61
CA SER A 296 5.54 0.51 -1.92
C SER A 296 5.97 1.23 -0.64
N GLU A 297 7.22 1.68 -0.55
CA GLU A 297 7.77 2.32 0.65
C GLU A 297 7.01 3.59 1.07
N THR A 298 6.20 4.15 0.18
CA THR A 298 5.21 5.20 0.44
C THR A 298 4.06 4.69 1.34
N GLN A 299 4.35 4.38 2.61
CA GLN A 299 3.36 3.95 3.59
C GLN A 299 2.25 5.00 3.73
N SER A 300 1.01 4.61 3.44
CA SER A 300 -0.15 5.50 3.45
C SER A 300 -0.98 5.35 4.73
N GLU A 301 -0.56 6.03 5.79
CA GLU A 301 -1.37 6.20 7.00
C GLU A 301 -2.64 7.02 6.70
N THR A 302 -3.83 6.46 6.96
CA THR A 302 -5.06 7.24 7.24
C THR A 302 -6.09 6.41 8.00
N GLU A 303 -6.56 6.93 9.13
CA GLU A 303 -7.85 6.60 9.75
C GLU A 303 -8.49 7.92 10.25
N GLY A 304 -9.81 8.03 10.43
CA GLY A 304 -10.86 7.03 10.20
C GLY A 304 -12.26 7.61 10.40
N SER A 305 -13.28 6.79 10.16
CA SER A 305 -14.68 7.02 10.61
C SER A 305 -15.49 5.73 10.60
N ASP A 306 -15.29 4.90 9.56
CA ASP A 306 -16.10 3.70 9.32
C ASP A 306 -15.39 2.38 9.76
N GLY A 307 -14.18 2.49 10.34
CA GLY A 307 -13.31 1.38 10.79
C GLY A 307 -12.72 0.46 9.69
N GLU A 308 -13.46 0.18 8.63
CA GLU A 308 -13.17 -0.92 7.71
C GLU A 308 -12.44 -0.46 6.42
N CYS A 309 -11.10 -0.50 6.46
CA CYS A 309 -10.24 -0.38 5.27
C CYS A 309 -10.33 -1.65 4.40
N HIS A 310 -10.66 -1.54 3.10
CA HIS A 310 -10.87 -2.68 2.18
C HIS A 310 -9.76 -2.94 1.14
N CYS A 311 -8.62 -2.23 1.19
CA CYS A 311 -7.50 -2.51 0.28
C CYS A 311 -6.90 -3.91 0.53
N TYR A 312 -6.08 -4.42 -0.39
CA TYR A 312 -5.46 -5.75 -0.30
C TYR A 312 -4.76 -5.98 1.04
N ASN A 313 -3.89 -5.07 1.48
CA ASN A 313 -3.15 -5.20 2.75
C ASN A 313 -4.08 -5.21 3.97
N CYS A 314 -5.14 -4.39 3.99
CA CYS A 314 -6.15 -4.44 5.05
C CYS A 314 -6.99 -5.74 5.02
N LYS A 315 -7.36 -6.22 3.83
CA LYS A 315 -8.07 -7.49 3.60
C LYS A 315 -7.24 -8.69 4.06
N MET A 316 -5.92 -8.67 3.82
CA MET A 316 -4.99 -9.68 4.32
C MET A 316 -4.75 -9.56 5.83
N LYS A 317 -4.65 -8.34 6.39
CA LYS A 317 -4.58 -8.11 7.85
C LYS A 317 -5.82 -8.68 8.56
N ARG A 318 -7.03 -8.49 8.00
CA ARG A 318 -8.26 -9.13 8.48
C ARG A 318 -8.24 -10.66 8.33
N LYS A 319 -7.83 -11.21 7.18
CA LYS A 319 -7.66 -12.67 6.99
C LYS A 319 -6.66 -13.29 7.99
N ARG A 320 -5.53 -12.63 8.24
CA ARG A 320 -4.53 -13.05 9.26
C ARG A 320 -5.13 -12.99 10.67
N LYS A 321 -5.94 -11.97 11.02
CA LYS A 321 -6.67 -11.91 12.30
C LYS A 321 -7.68 -13.05 12.46
N ILE A 322 -8.53 -13.29 11.44
CA ILE A 322 -9.50 -14.40 11.42
C ILE A 322 -8.79 -15.77 11.51
N ARG A 323 -7.63 -15.94 10.85
CA ARG A 323 -6.80 -17.16 11.00
C ARG A 323 -6.28 -17.36 12.43
N LYS A 324 -5.98 -16.30 13.19
CA LYS A 324 -5.59 -16.38 14.61
C LYS A 324 -6.78 -16.64 15.55
N GLU A 325 -7.91 -15.97 15.34
CA GLU A 325 -9.13 -16.16 16.17
C GLU A 325 -9.77 -17.55 15.97
N LYS A 326 -9.59 -18.20 14.82
CA LYS A 326 -10.21 -19.49 14.51
C LYS A 326 -9.82 -20.62 15.49
N PRO A 327 -8.53 -20.91 15.78
CA PRO A 327 -8.16 -21.92 16.78
C PRO A 327 -8.60 -21.56 18.21
N GLU A 328 -8.65 -20.28 18.59
CA GLU A 328 -9.17 -19.87 19.90
C GLU A 328 -10.67 -20.16 20.04
N ARG A 329 -11.48 -19.83 19.03
CA ARG A 329 -12.92 -20.15 18.99
C ARG A 329 -13.18 -21.65 18.94
N ILE A 330 -12.27 -22.45 18.36
CA ILE A 330 -12.36 -23.92 18.40
C ILE A 330 -12.11 -24.42 19.83
N LYS A 331 -11.02 -24.00 20.48
CA LYS A 331 -10.72 -24.35 21.88
C LYS A 331 -11.86 -23.97 22.84
N GLN A 332 -12.38 -22.75 22.74
CA GLN A 332 -13.51 -22.28 23.56
C GLN A 332 -14.78 -23.12 23.34
N ARG A 333 -15.01 -23.61 22.12
CA ARG A 333 -16.13 -24.49 21.81
C ARG A 333 -15.94 -25.90 22.36
N GLU A 334 -14.74 -26.47 22.22
CA GLU A 334 -14.38 -27.77 22.81
C GLU A 334 -14.46 -27.74 24.34
N GLU A 335 -14.02 -26.65 24.97
CA GLU A 335 -14.11 -26.43 26.42
C GLU A 335 -15.55 -26.32 26.89
N HIS A 336 -16.38 -25.53 26.19
CA HIS A 336 -17.82 -25.44 26.48
C HIS A 336 -18.55 -26.78 26.24
N GLU A 337 -18.16 -27.58 25.24
CA GLU A 337 -18.69 -28.93 25.03
C GLU A 337 -18.23 -29.91 26.12
N ARG A 338 -16.99 -29.81 26.65
CA ARG A 338 -16.53 -30.57 27.83
C ARG A 338 -17.34 -30.22 29.08
N GLN A 339 -17.47 -28.93 29.42
CA GLN A 339 -18.27 -28.48 30.57
C GLN A 339 -19.73 -28.95 30.47
N LYS A 340 -20.30 -28.99 29.25
CA LYS A 340 -21.65 -29.51 29.00
C LYS A 340 -21.76 -31.02 29.19
N ILE A 341 -20.72 -31.79 28.85
CA ILE A 341 -20.64 -33.24 29.11
C ILE A 341 -20.48 -33.50 30.61
N GLU A 342 -19.60 -32.77 31.30
CA GLU A 342 -19.40 -32.87 32.75
C GLU A 342 -20.69 -32.55 33.51
N GLY A 343 -21.36 -31.45 33.18
CA GLY A 343 -22.66 -31.10 33.77
C GLY A 343 -23.74 -32.19 33.55
N GLN A 344 -23.77 -32.83 32.37
CA GLN A 344 -24.65 -33.99 32.14
C GLN A 344 -24.26 -35.22 32.96
N GLN A 345 -22.97 -35.46 33.20
CA GLN A 345 -22.52 -36.53 34.09
C GLN A 345 -22.89 -36.23 35.55
N THR A 346 -22.72 -34.99 36.03
CA THR A 346 -23.15 -34.56 37.37
C THR A 346 -24.65 -34.74 37.55
N ILE A 347 -25.48 -34.33 36.58
CA ILE A 347 -26.94 -34.53 36.59
C ILE A 347 -27.30 -36.02 36.63
N ARG A 348 -26.61 -36.88 35.86
CA ARG A 348 -26.81 -38.35 35.91
C ARG A 348 -26.43 -38.94 37.27
N ILE A 349 -25.35 -38.46 37.90
CA ILE A 349 -24.91 -38.90 39.24
C ILE A 349 -25.93 -38.48 40.30
N ILE A 350 -26.43 -37.25 40.24
CA ILE A 350 -27.48 -36.74 41.15
C ILE A 350 -28.78 -37.54 40.96
N GLY A 351 -29.22 -37.75 39.72
CA GLY A 351 -30.41 -38.55 39.40
C GLY A 351 -30.32 -39.99 39.90
N ASN A 352 -29.13 -40.61 39.77
CA ASN A 352 -28.90 -41.97 40.30
C ASN A 352 -28.83 -42.02 41.83
N LYS A 353 -28.34 -40.98 42.52
CA LYS A 353 -28.47 -40.85 43.98
C LYS A 353 -29.92 -40.67 44.40
N GLY A 354 -30.68 -39.83 43.68
CA GLY A 354 -32.11 -39.61 43.91
C GLY A 354 -32.93 -40.90 43.80
N LYS A 355 -32.74 -41.68 42.71
CA LYS A 355 -33.38 -42.99 42.56
C LYS A 355 -33.02 -43.95 43.71
N ARG A 356 -31.73 -44.13 44.04
CA ARG A 356 -31.32 -45.01 45.15
C ARG A 356 -31.94 -44.63 46.50
N ASN A 357 -32.16 -43.34 46.77
CA ASN A 357 -32.87 -42.90 47.99
C ASN A 357 -34.38 -43.20 47.90
N HIS A 358 -35.02 -42.94 46.76
CA HIS A 358 -36.44 -43.26 46.54
C HIS A 358 -36.70 -44.78 46.63
N ASP A 359 -35.81 -45.60 46.07
CA ASP A 359 -35.87 -47.06 46.13
C ASP A 359 -35.63 -47.58 47.57
N ARG A 360 -34.78 -46.92 48.36
CA ARG A 360 -34.63 -47.19 49.81
C ARG A 360 -35.91 -46.90 50.57
N ILE A 361 -36.46 -45.69 50.43
CA ILE A 361 -37.67 -45.26 51.13
C ILE A 361 -38.84 -46.18 50.78
N MET A 362 -39.05 -46.52 49.50
CA MET A 362 -40.06 -47.49 49.07
C MET A 362 -39.87 -48.88 49.71
N ASN A 363 -38.63 -49.37 49.85
CA ASN A 363 -38.36 -50.66 50.48
C ASN A 363 -38.54 -50.64 52.01
N GLU A 364 -38.28 -49.51 52.67
CA GLU A 364 -38.54 -49.33 54.10
C GLU A 364 -40.05 -49.23 54.37
N ASP A 365 -40.77 -48.45 53.57
CA ASP A 365 -42.22 -48.29 53.61
C ASP A 365 -42.96 -49.63 53.34
N VAL A 366 -42.45 -50.47 52.42
CA VAL A 366 -42.94 -51.85 52.19
C VAL A 366 -42.59 -52.80 53.34
N ARG A 367 -41.44 -52.64 54.02
CA ARG A 367 -41.08 -53.44 55.20
C ARG A 367 -41.98 -53.12 56.39
N ASP A 368 -42.23 -51.84 56.67
CA ASP A 368 -43.08 -51.44 57.79
C ASP A 368 -44.58 -51.68 57.51
N LYS A 369 -45.05 -51.58 56.26
CA LYS A 369 -46.39 -52.06 55.85
C LYS A 369 -46.55 -53.58 55.97
N LYS A 370 -45.46 -54.37 55.86
CA LYS A 370 -45.48 -55.81 56.17
C LYS A 370 -45.44 -56.09 57.68
N LYS A 371 -44.65 -55.36 58.47
CA LYS A 371 -44.68 -55.46 59.95
C LYS A 371 -46.05 -55.11 60.54
N ARG A 372 -46.74 -54.10 59.99
CA ARG A 372 -48.09 -53.68 60.41
C ARG A 372 -49.24 -54.57 59.89
N LYS A 373 -48.93 -55.74 59.29
CA LYS A 373 -49.89 -56.78 58.91
C LYS A 373 -49.42 -58.19 59.33
N GLY A 374 -48.71 -58.26 60.45
CA GLY A 374 -48.08 -59.46 60.99
C GLY A 374 -48.28 -59.67 62.50
N ILE A 375 -49.38 -59.12 63.04
CA ILE A 375 -50.03 -59.44 64.32
C ILE A 375 -51.53 -59.41 64.02
#